data_AF-A0A0C2TVW7-F1
#
_entry.id   AF-A0A0C2TVW7-F1
#
_cell.length_a   1.000
_cell.length_b   1.000
_cell.length_c   1.000
_cell.angle_alpha   90.00
_cell.angle_beta   90.00
_cell.angle_gamma   90.00
#
_symmetry.space_group_name_H-M   'P 1'
#
loop_
_entity.id
_entity.type
_entity.pdbx_description
1 polymer ?
#
loop_
_entity_poly.entity_id
_entity_poly.type
_entity_poly.pdbx_seq_one_letter_code
_entity_poly.pdbx_strand_id
1 'polypeptide(L)'
;MGQYFYLVNVDRQQANYLGKLGEAVYENLGLFQYLTRVPSSDTIGSWAGHRLITIGDYMGECPAGMLTKAEEDEIADEDSYYNFVADNYHSYRPDGHGTAPDGHVLILRNLSKQVYVREQDFLHYQRDKGVKAEHVWGFDQLILINTAWSDDPSCNMADPGFDIIPGPWAGDRFDITVLESIDRELWQDVTKQEAKKMTEIVKAETSRKTESARDGRTLFAISLLT
;
A
#
# COMPACT_ATOMS: atom_id res chain seq x y z
N MET A 1 -22.05 0.54 2.11
CA MET A 1 -21.43 1.44 1.10
C MET A 1 -20.04 1.74 1.60
N GLY A 2 -19.05 1.74 0.72
CA GLY A 2 -17.66 1.99 1.08
C GLY A 2 -17.03 2.83 -0.03
N GLN A 3 -16.04 3.62 0.35
CA GLN A 3 -15.33 4.51 -0.56
C GLN A 3 -14.48 3.69 -1.56
N TYR A 4 -14.22 4.26 -2.73
CA TYR A 4 -13.39 3.69 -3.79
C TYR A 4 -12.02 4.36 -3.80
N PHE A 5 -10.99 3.61 -4.18
CA PHE A 5 -9.61 4.05 -4.06
C PHE A 5 -8.83 3.99 -5.37
N TYR A 6 -7.88 4.91 -5.50
CA TYR A 6 -6.76 4.82 -6.43
C TYR A 6 -5.44 4.66 -5.68
N LEU A 7 -4.52 3.83 -6.20
CA LEU A 7 -3.09 3.97 -5.89
C LEU A 7 -2.49 4.92 -6.93
N VAL A 8 -1.82 5.98 -6.46
CA VAL A 8 -1.34 7.08 -7.27
C VAL A 8 0.17 7.25 -7.11
N ASN A 9 0.86 7.34 -8.24
CA ASN A 9 2.25 7.78 -8.33
C ASN A 9 2.24 9.20 -8.91
N VAL A 10 2.35 10.19 -8.01
CA VAL A 10 2.17 11.61 -8.32
C VAL A 10 3.22 12.07 -9.33
N ASP A 11 4.49 11.68 -9.12
CA ASP A 11 5.62 12.13 -9.93
C ASP A 11 5.60 11.58 -11.37
N ARG A 12 4.75 10.60 -11.68
CA ARG A 12 4.57 10.05 -13.04
C ARG A 12 3.18 10.27 -13.60
N GLN A 13 2.29 10.93 -12.87
CA GLN A 13 0.87 11.09 -13.23
C GLN A 13 0.23 9.72 -13.58
N GLN A 14 0.53 8.72 -12.76
CA GLN A 14 0.04 7.34 -12.94
C GLN A 14 -0.93 6.99 -11.82
N ALA A 15 -2.01 6.28 -12.16
CA ALA A 15 -2.98 5.81 -11.18
C ALA A 15 -3.56 4.44 -11.53
N ASN A 16 -3.91 3.65 -10.52
CA ASN A 16 -4.76 2.46 -10.70
C ASN A 16 -5.96 2.53 -9.83
N TYR A 17 -7.10 2.28 -10.46
CA TYR A 17 -8.31 2.04 -9.76
C TYR A 17 -8.23 0.72 -8.99
N LEU A 18 -8.42 0.78 -7.68
CA LEU A 18 -8.34 -0.36 -6.76
C LEU A 18 -9.72 -0.95 -6.43
N GLY A 19 -10.80 -0.21 -6.70
CA GLY A 19 -12.10 -0.52 -6.11
C GLY A 19 -12.10 -0.20 -4.61
N LYS A 20 -12.66 -1.08 -3.79
CA LYS A 20 -12.65 -0.89 -2.33
C LYS A 20 -11.31 -1.33 -1.74
N LEU A 21 -10.79 -0.57 -0.76
CA LEU A 21 -9.46 -0.85 -0.18
C LEU A 21 -9.35 -2.28 0.37
N GLY A 22 -10.37 -2.77 1.08
CA GLY A 22 -10.36 -4.15 1.59
C GLY A 22 -10.32 -5.22 0.49
N GLU A 23 -11.03 -5.03 -0.62
CA GLU A 23 -10.98 -5.95 -1.77
C GLU A 23 -9.59 -5.87 -2.42
N ALA A 24 -9.05 -4.65 -2.55
CA ALA A 24 -7.70 -4.43 -3.07
C ALA A 24 -6.63 -5.16 -2.25
N VAL A 25 -6.64 -5.03 -0.92
CA VAL A 25 -5.62 -5.63 -0.04
C VAL A 25 -5.61 -7.17 -0.11
N TYR A 26 -6.77 -7.82 -0.23
CA TYR A 26 -6.88 -9.29 -0.06
C TYR A 26 -7.24 -10.07 -1.34
N GLU A 27 -7.89 -9.46 -2.33
CA GLU A 27 -8.44 -10.16 -3.49
C GLU A 27 -7.64 -9.89 -4.77
N ASN A 28 -6.82 -8.83 -4.77
CA ASN A 28 -6.11 -8.34 -5.94
C ASN A 28 -4.60 -8.65 -5.88
N LEU A 29 -4.23 -9.91 -5.60
CA LEU A 29 -2.84 -10.40 -5.50
C LEU A 29 -1.97 -10.15 -6.76
N GLY A 30 -2.56 -9.71 -7.89
CA GLY A 30 -1.84 -9.38 -9.13
C GLY A 30 -1.80 -7.91 -9.54
N LEU A 31 -2.53 -7.00 -8.85
CA LEU A 31 -2.59 -5.58 -9.25
C LEU A 31 -1.39 -4.76 -8.77
N PHE A 32 -0.70 -5.21 -7.72
CA PHE A 32 0.32 -4.41 -7.04
C PHE A 32 1.74 -4.62 -7.53
N GLN A 33 1.87 -5.25 -8.70
CA GLN A 33 3.14 -5.23 -9.43
C GLN A 33 3.66 -3.79 -9.63
N TYR A 34 2.86 -2.72 -9.42
CA TYR A 34 3.29 -1.31 -9.43
C TYR A 34 4.65 -1.01 -8.81
N LEU A 35 5.02 -1.76 -7.77
CA LEU A 35 6.25 -1.56 -6.99
C LEU A 35 7.35 -2.55 -7.38
N THR A 36 7.10 -3.45 -8.34
CA THR A 36 8.04 -4.49 -8.75
C THR A 36 9.14 -3.92 -9.63
N ARG A 37 10.19 -3.40 -8.98
CA ARG A 37 11.55 -3.73 -9.38
C ARG A 37 12.43 -3.79 -8.15
N VAL A 38 12.87 -5.01 -7.86
CA VAL A 38 14.15 -5.25 -7.23
C VAL A 38 15.22 -5.03 -8.31
N PRO A 39 16.35 -4.35 -8.02
CA PRO A 39 17.47 -4.31 -8.95
C PRO A 39 17.96 -5.73 -9.23
N SER A 40 17.66 -6.26 -10.42
CA SER A 40 18.34 -7.46 -10.94
C SER A 40 19.77 -7.16 -11.38
N SER A 41 20.13 -5.88 -11.50
CA SER A 41 21.48 -5.36 -11.72
C SER A 41 21.47 -3.84 -11.53
N ASP A 42 22.01 -3.29 -10.44
CA ASP A 42 22.31 -1.86 -10.19
C ASP A 42 21.25 -0.77 -10.48
N THR A 43 20.06 -1.10 -10.97
CA THR A 43 19.01 -0.15 -11.35
C THR A 43 17.84 -0.29 -10.40
N ILE A 44 17.67 0.71 -9.52
CA ILE A 44 16.47 0.88 -8.72
C ILE A 44 15.27 1.07 -9.67
N GLY A 45 14.07 0.61 -9.28
CA GLY A 45 12.87 0.74 -10.10
C GLY A 45 12.63 2.17 -10.59
N SER A 46 12.03 2.34 -11.76
CA SER A 46 11.77 3.67 -12.34
C SER A 46 10.82 4.55 -11.52
N TRP A 47 10.21 3.98 -10.48
CA TRP A 47 9.37 4.63 -9.48
C TRP A 47 10.13 5.05 -8.21
N ALA A 48 11.39 4.62 -8.07
CA ALA A 48 12.18 4.89 -6.89
C ALA A 48 12.33 6.38 -6.63
N GLY A 49 12.12 6.77 -5.38
CA GLY A 49 12.12 8.17 -4.97
C GLY A 49 10.82 8.90 -5.24
N HIS A 50 9.81 8.29 -5.85
CA HIS A 50 8.56 8.98 -6.17
C HIS A 50 7.59 9.06 -4.99
N ARG A 51 6.74 10.10 -5.01
CA ARG A 51 5.60 10.30 -4.12
C ARG A 51 4.48 9.30 -4.44
N LEU A 52 4.13 8.46 -3.46
CA LEU A 52 3.03 7.50 -3.55
C LEU A 52 1.92 7.84 -2.56
N ILE A 53 0.67 7.72 -3.00
CA ILE A 53 -0.51 7.93 -2.16
C ILE A 53 -1.65 7.01 -2.60
N THR A 54 -2.44 6.49 -1.65
CA THR A 54 -3.65 5.71 -1.94
C THR A 54 -4.87 6.55 -1.58
N ILE A 55 -5.50 7.21 -2.56
CA ILE A 55 -6.56 8.19 -2.32
C ILE A 55 -7.96 7.59 -2.43
N GLY A 56 -8.85 7.95 -1.50
CA GLY A 56 -10.27 7.60 -1.53
C GLY A 56 -11.14 8.67 -2.20
N ASP A 57 -12.29 8.27 -2.76
CA ASP A 57 -13.25 9.17 -3.43
C ASP A 57 -13.97 10.15 -2.50
N TYR A 58 -13.77 10.02 -1.19
CA TYR A 58 -14.28 10.94 -0.18
C TYR A 58 -13.23 11.95 0.30
N MET A 59 -12.07 12.02 -0.37
CA MET A 59 -11.07 13.05 -0.05
C MET A 59 -11.53 14.45 -0.49
N GLY A 60 -11.37 15.43 0.40
CA GLY A 60 -11.50 16.84 0.12
C GLY A 60 -10.14 17.51 -0.02
N GLU A 61 -9.22 17.27 0.91
CA GLU A 61 -7.87 17.87 0.89
C GLU A 61 -6.76 16.82 0.72
N CYS A 62 -5.65 17.21 0.07
CA CYS A 62 -4.44 16.40 0.01
C CYS A 62 -3.62 16.53 1.31
N PRO A 63 -2.72 15.56 1.63
CA PRO A 63 -1.78 15.74 2.72
C PRO A 63 -0.96 17.02 2.53
N ALA A 64 -0.77 17.78 3.61
CA ALA A 64 -0.07 19.05 3.57
C ALA A 64 1.34 18.91 2.98
N GLY A 65 1.65 19.74 1.98
CA GLY A 65 2.95 19.71 1.31
C GLY A 65 3.19 18.51 0.39
N MET A 66 2.18 17.65 0.17
CA MET A 66 2.28 16.57 -0.80
C MET A 66 2.41 17.13 -2.22
N LEU A 67 1.56 18.10 -2.57
CA LEU A 67 1.56 18.76 -3.87
C LEU A 67 2.43 20.02 -3.85
N THR A 68 3.04 20.30 -4.99
CA THR A 68 3.63 21.61 -5.26
C THR A 68 2.54 22.60 -5.64
N LYS A 69 2.79 23.90 -5.46
CA LYS A 69 1.83 24.93 -5.87
C LYS A 69 1.41 24.84 -7.33
N ALA A 70 2.32 24.46 -8.22
CA ALA A 70 1.99 24.29 -9.64
C ALA A 70 0.99 23.13 -9.86
N GLU A 71 1.16 22.02 -9.13
CA GLU A 71 0.21 20.91 -9.19
C GLU A 71 -1.14 21.28 -8.56
N GLU A 72 -1.15 22.05 -7.46
CA GLU A 72 -2.38 22.58 -6.87
C GLU A 72 -3.13 23.50 -7.84
N ASP A 73 -2.40 24.38 -8.54
CA ASP A 73 -2.95 25.29 -9.55
C ASP A 73 -3.55 24.50 -10.75
N GLU A 74 -2.99 23.34 -11.12
CA GLU A 74 -3.53 22.45 -12.16
C GLU A 74 -4.84 21.76 -11.75
N ILE A 75 -5.03 21.49 -10.45
CA ILE A 75 -6.21 20.81 -9.91
C ILE A 75 -7.36 21.80 -9.66
N ALA A 76 -7.10 23.10 -9.64
CA ALA A 76 -8.06 24.13 -9.21
C ALA A 76 -9.39 24.17 -10.00
N ASP A 77 -9.43 23.57 -11.20
CA ASP A 77 -10.62 23.47 -12.03
C ASP A 77 -11.48 22.21 -11.72
N GLU A 78 -11.00 21.32 -10.85
CA GLU A 78 -11.67 20.07 -10.47
C GLU A 78 -12.24 20.13 -9.04
N ASP A 79 -13.34 19.41 -8.81
CA ASP A 79 -14.02 19.35 -7.51
C ASP A 79 -13.17 18.64 -6.43
N SER A 80 -12.26 17.76 -6.83
CA SER A 80 -11.33 17.06 -5.93
C SER A 80 -10.11 16.51 -6.66
N TYR A 81 -9.01 16.28 -5.92
CA TYR A 81 -7.84 15.60 -6.49
C TYR A 81 -8.16 14.18 -6.96
N TYR A 82 -9.13 13.50 -6.35
CA TYR A 82 -9.59 12.19 -6.79
C TYR A 82 -10.16 12.25 -8.22
N ASN A 83 -11.03 13.23 -8.50
CA ASN A 83 -11.61 13.42 -9.84
C ASN A 83 -10.53 13.81 -10.85
N PHE A 84 -9.65 14.75 -10.47
CA PHE A 84 -8.50 15.12 -11.30
C PHE A 84 -7.66 13.91 -11.71
N VAL A 85 -7.31 13.03 -10.75
CA VAL A 85 -6.56 11.81 -11.01
C VAL A 85 -7.33 10.87 -11.94
N ALA A 86 -8.64 10.68 -11.71
CA ALA A 86 -9.46 9.80 -12.53
C ALA A 86 -9.51 10.22 -14.00
N ASP A 87 -9.53 11.53 -14.26
CA ASP A 87 -9.65 12.09 -15.61
C ASP A 87 -8.30 12.30 -16.32
N ASN A 88 -7.23 12.55 -15.57
CA ASN A 88 -5.95 12.99 -16.15
C ASN A 88 -4.81 11.97 -16.03
N TYR A 89 -4.84 11.06 -15.06
CA TYR A 89 -3.71 10.13 -14.85
C TYR A 89 -3.90 8.85 -15.63
N HIS A 90 -2.83 8.33 -16.23
CA HIS A 90 -2.90 7.10 -17.00
C HIS A 90 -2.69 5.87 -16.13
N SER A 91 -3.41 4.80 -16.49
CA SER A 91 -3.11 3.48 -15.95
C SER A 91 -1.74 3.02 -16.44
N TYR A 92 -0.89 2.63 -15.52
CA TYR A 92 0.31 1.84 -15.79
C TYR A 92 0.07 0.41 -15.32
N ARG A 93 0.77 -0.57 -15.90
CA ARG A 93 0.90 -1.91 -15.35
C ARG A 93 2.34 -2.29 -15.63
N PRO A 94 3.18 -2.44 -14.60
CA PRO A 94 4.54 -2.86 -14.85
C PRO A 94 4.58 -4.28 -15.35
N ASP A 95 5.56 -4.54 -16.22
CA ASP A 95 5.91 -5.88 -16.64
C ASP A 95 6.88 -6.50 -15.64
N GLY A 96 6.43 -7.58 -14.97
CA GLY A 96 7.30 -8.53 -14.28
C GLY A 96 7.28 -8.49 -12.75
N HIS A 97 7.97 -9.47 -12.17
CA HIS A 97 8.19 -9.64 -10.74
C HIS A 97 9.68 -9.79 -10.51
N GLY A 98 10.24 -9.08 -9.53
CA GLY A 98 11.63 -9.22 -9.12
C GLY A 98 11.72 -9.88 -7.75
N THR A 99 12.56 -10.90 -7.62
CA THR A 99 13.01 -11.41 -6.31
C THR A 99 14.30 -10.72 -5.92
N ALA A 100 14.64 -10.76 -4.63
CA ALA A 100 15.99 -10.46 -4.16
C ALA A 100 17.01 -11.27 -4.96
N PRO A 101 18.19 -10.72 -5.31
CA PRO A 101 19.32 -11.56 -5.67
C PRO A 101 19.63 -12.55 -4.54
N ASP A 102 20.09 -13.75 -4.89
CA ASP A 102 20.33 -14.82 -3.92
C ASP A 102 21.24 -14.36 -2.78
N GLY A 103 20.79 -14.58 -1.54
CA GLY A 103 21.55 -14.24 -0.32
C GLY A 103 21.39 -12.81 0.18
N HIS A 104 20.61 -11.96 -0.51
CA HIS A 104 20.38 -10.57 -0.11
C HIS A 104 19.02 -10.37 0.57
N VAL A 105 18.96 -9.42 1.51
CA VAL A 105 17.72 -9.04 2.20
C VAL A 105 17.13 -7.80 1.55
N LEU A 106 15.92 -7.90 1.00
CA LEU A 106 15.21 -6.73 0.50
C LEU A 106 14.66 -5.86 1.61
N ILE A 107 14.72 -4.56 1.37
CA ILE A 107 14.12 -3.54 2.20
C ILE A 107 13.25 -2.62 1.37
N LEU A 108 12.05 -2.33 1.89
CA LEU A 108 11.26 -1.17 1.48
C LEU A 108 11.72 0.01 2.34
N ARG A 109 12.14 1.10 1.71
CA ARG A 109 12.51 2.33 2.40
C ARG A 109 11.43 3.39 2.19
N ASN A 110 11.04 4.03 3.28
CA ASN A 110 10.38 5.33 3.21
C ASN A 110 11.49 6.40 3.34
N LEU A 111 11.80 7.02 2.21
CA LEU A 111 12.86 8.02 2.08
C LEU A 111 12.50 9.34 2.77
N SER A 112 11.20 9.69 2.82
CA SER A 112 10.73 10.91 3.50
C SER A 112 10.95 10.85 5.01
N LYS A 113 10.86 9.66 5.60
CA LYS A 113 10.97 9.46 7.06
C LYS A 113 12.25 8.76 7.50
N GLN A 114 13.10 8.35 6.55
CA GLN A 114 14.35 7.65 6.81
C GLN A 114 14.16 6.35 7.63
N VAL A 115 13.10 5.60 7.30
CA VAL A 115 12.76 4.31 7.91
C VAL A 115 12.73 3.18 6.88
N TYR A 116 12.90 1.93 7.32
CA TYR A 116 12.83 0.76 6.43
C TYR A 116 12.16 -0.46 7.05
N VAL A 117 11.65 -1.34 6.18
CA VAL A 117 11.07 -2.64 6.52
C VAL A 117 11.81 -3.74 5.75
N ARG A 118 12.25 -4.78 6.45
CA ARG A 118 12.96 -5.95 5.89
C ARG A 118 11.97 -7.03 5.46
N GLU A 119 11.98 -7.39 4.18
CA GLU A 119 11.00 -8.32 3.60
C GLU A 119 11.01 -9.68 4.30
N GLN A 120 12.18 -10.28 4.48
CA GLN A 120 12.28 -11.61 5.06
C GLN A 120 11.72 -11.64 6.49
N ASP A 121 12.11 -10.71 7.35
CA ASP A 121 11.61 -10.61 8.73
C ASP A 121 10.10 -10.33 8.77
N PHE A 122 9.62 -9.48 7.85
CA PHE A 122 8.21 -9.16 7.66
C PHE A 122 7.40 -10.44 7.29
N LEU A 123 7.93 -11.27 6.38
CA LEU A 123 7.37 -12.56 5.98
C LEU A 123 7.48 -13.66 7.06
N HIS A 124 8.55 -13.67 7.87
CA HIS A 124 8.68 -14.60 9.00
C HIS A 124 7.69 -14.26 10.11
N TYR A 125 7.52 -12.97 10.42
CA TYR A 125 6.63 -12.51 11.48
C TYR A 125 5.18 -12.95 11.24
N GLN A 126 4.66 -12.80 10.01
CA GLN A 126 3.30 -13.26 9.68
C GLN A 126 3.12 -14.77 9.91
N ARG A 127 4.13 -15.59 9.59
CA ARG A 127 4.12 -17.05 9.79
C ARG A 127 4.10 -17.39 11.28
N ASP A 128 4.97 -16.75 12.06
CA ASP A 128 5.06 -16.95 13.51
C ASP A 128 3.79 -16.54 14.24
N LYS A 129 3.05 -15.57 13.69
CA LYS A 129 1.76 -15.11 14.22
C LYS A 129 0.55 -15.90 13.70
N GLY A 130 0.77 -16.93 12.88
CA GLY A 130 -0.27 -17.82 12.39
C GLY A 130 -1.17 -17.18 11.33
N VAL A 131 -0.67 -16.20 10.57
CA VAL A 131 -1.38 -15.70 9.37
C VAL A 131 -1.45 -16.84 8.35
N LYS A 132 -2.65 -17.08 7.81
CA LYS A 132 -2.86 -18.16 6.85
C LYS A 132 -2.25 -17.83 5.49
N ALA A 133 -1.90 -18.86 4.72
CA ALA A 133 -1.23 -18.70 3.42
C ALA A 133 -2.05 -17.86 2.42
N GLU A 134 -3.38 -17.99 2.46
CA GLU A 134 -4.31 -17.21 1.62
C GLU A 134 -4.43 -15.71 2.01
N HIS A 135 -3.78 -15.29 3.10
CA HIS A 135 -3.83 -13.91 3.62
C HIS A 135 -2.43 -13.31 3.80
N VAL A 136 -1.42 -13.89 3.14
CA VAL A 136 -0.06 -13.37 3.12
C VAL A 136 -0.03 -12.00 2.44
N TRP A 137 0.76 -11.10 3.00
CA TRP A 137 0.97 -9.74 2.50
C TRP A 137 2.46 -9.43 2.33
N GLY A 138 2.76 -8.44 1.49
CA GLY A 138 4.11 -7.95 1.22
C GLY A 138 4.20 -6.42 1.27
N PHE A 139 5.26 -5.87 0.64
CA PHE A 139 5.47 -4.42 0.58
C PHE A 139 4.33 -3.67 -0.09
N ASP A 140 3.68 -4.32 -1.04
CA ASP A 140 2.53 -3.78 -1.75
C ASP A 140 1.39 -3.41 -0.81
N GLN A 141 0.88 -4.38 -0.05
CA GLN A 141 -0.19 -4.15 0.91
C GLN A 141 0.24 -3.18 2.02
N LEU A 142 1.53 -3.23 2.41
CA LEU A 142 2.09 -2.29 3.37
C LEU A 142 2.03 -0.84 2.85
N ILE A 143 2.36 -0.60 1.57
CA ILE A 143 2.26 0.70 0.93
C ILE A 143 0.81 1.14 0.84
N LEU A 144 -0.11 0.30 0.39
CA LEU A 144 -1.53 0.66 0.30
C LEU A 144 -2.08 1.13 1.63
N ILE A 145 -1.85 0.35 2.70
CA ILE A 145 -2.34 0.67 4.04
C ILE A 145 -1.67 1.92 4.61
N ASN A 146 -0.36 2.07 4.47
CA ASN A 146 0.33 3.21 5.07
C ASN A 146 0.23 4.49 4.26
N THR A 147 -0.17 4.42 3.00
CA THR A 147 -0.36 5.60 2.13
C THR A 147 -1.83 5.96 1.92
N ALA A 148 -2.76 5.24 2.55
CA ALA A 148 -4.19 5.47 2.42
C ALA A 148 -4.59 6.86 2.93
N TRP A 149 -5.41 7.58 2.18
CA TRP A 149 -5.79 8.96 2.48
C TRP A 149 -7.21 9.24 2.01
N SER A 150 -8.00 9.82 2.91
CA SER A 150 -9.36 10.28 2.69
C SER A 150 -9.79 11.07 3.94
N ASP A 151 -10.78 11.95 3.81
CA ASP A 151 -11.34 12.65 4.98
C ASP A 151 -12.29 11.75 5.77
N ASP A 152 -12.80 10.69 5.14
CA ASP A 152 -13.64 9.68 5.77
C ASP A 152 -12.84 8.40 6.05
N PRO A 153 -12.74 7.95 7.32
CA PRO A 153 -11.96 6.76 7.67
C PRO A 153 -12.59 5.43 7.21
N SER A 154 -13.80 5.43 6.64
CA SER A 154 -14.55 4.22 6.26
C SER A 154 -13.97 3.51 5.03
N CYS A 155 -12.99 2.64 5.23
CA CYS A 155 -12.30 1.92 4.15
C CYS A 155 -12.80 0.50 3.85
N ASN A 156 -13.97 0.11 4.42
CA ASN A 156 -14.52 -1.25 4.32
C ASN A 156 -13.53 -2.35 4.78
N MET A 157 -12.65 -2.02 5.72
CA MET A 157 -11.72 -2.92 6.39
C MET A 157 -11.92 -2.84 7.91
N ALA A 158 -11.65 -3.93 8.61
CA ALA A 158 -11.49 -3.88 10.06
C ALA A 158 -10.24 -3.08 10.43
N ASP A 159 -10.41 -2.04 11.24
CA ASP A 159 -9.32 -1.28 11.83
C ASP A 159 -9.23 -1.58 13.34
N PRO A 160 -8.21 -2.31 13.80
CA PRO A 160 -8.01 -2.60 15.22
C PRO A 160 -7.38 -1.43 16.01
N GLY A 161 -7.47 -0.19 15.51
CA GLY A 161 -6.98 1.03 16.16
C GLY A 161 -5.60 1.46 15.67
N PHE A 162 -5.31 1.26 14.38
CA PHE A 162 -4.06 1.65 13.73
C PHE A 162 -4.21 2.83 12.77
N ASP A 163 -5.43 3.38 12.68
CA ASP A 163 -5.79 4.50 11.81
C ASP A 163 -5.33 4.22 10.37
N ILE A 164 -6.00 3.29 9.71
CA ILE A 164 -5.71 2.97 8.29
C ILE A 164 -5.84 4.24 7.44
N ILE A 165 -6.77 5.13 7.79
CA ILE A 165 -6.97 6.43 7.16
C ILE A 165 -7.05 7.51 8.25
N PRO A 166 -6.20 8.55 8.22
CA PRO A 166 -5.08 8.73 7.29
C PRO A 166 -3.88 7.83 7.62
N GLY A 167 -3.33 7.20 6.60
CA GLY A 167 -2.10 6.43 6.68
C GLY A 167 -0.89 7.34 6.93
N PRO A 168 0.06 6.93 7.79
CA PRO A 168 1.14 7.80 8.25
C PRO A 168 2.16 8.16 7.17
N TRP A 169 2.15 7.46 6.03
CA TRP A 169 3.08 7.64 4.92
C TRP A 169 2.41 8.17 3.64
N ALA A 170 1.19 8.71 3.74
CA ALA A 170 0.49 9.27 2.58
C ALA A 170 1.30 10.39 1.91
N GLY A 171 1.62 10.20 0.62
CA GLY A 171 2.41 11.15 -0.16
C GLY A 171 3.93 11.04 0.03
N ASP A 172 4.42 10.08 0.84
CA ASP A 172 5.85 9.89 1.07
C ASP A 172 6.57 9.29 -0.14
N ARG A 173 7.90 9.41 -0.14
CA ARG A 173 8.80 8.89 -1.16
C ARG A 173 9.34 7.52 -0.80
N PHE A 174 9.34 6.59 -1.75
CA PHE A 174 9.70 5.20 -1.49
C PHE A 174 10.69 4.63 -2.51
N ASP A 175 11.43 3.61 -2.10
CA ASP A 175 12.09 2.66 -3.01
C ASP A 175 12.24 1.27 -2.38
N ILE A 176 12.63 0.29 -3.21
CA ILE A 176 13.05 -1.03 -2.78
C ILE A 176 14.52 -1.22 -3.16
N THR A 177 15.33 -1.67 -2.20
CA THR A 177 16.75 -1.97 -2.38
C THR A 177 17.15 -3.13 -1.47
N VAL A 178 18.44 -3.44 -1.40
CA VAL A 178 19.00 -4.45 -0.49
C VAL A 178 19.55 -3.81 0.80
N LEU A 179 19.46 -4.54 1.91
CA LEU A 179 19.88 -4.07 3.23
C LEU A 179 21.35 -3.65 3.29
N GLU A 180 22.22 -4.28 2.50
CA GLU A 180 23.65 -3.97 2.46
C GLU A 180 23.96 -2.60 1.83
N SER A 181 22.98 -1.99 1.14
CA SER A 181 23.14 -0.69 0.48
C SER A 181 22.95 0.52 1.39
N ILE A 182 22.57 0.31 2.67
CA ILE A 182 22.30 1.40 3.61
C ILE A 182 23.26 1.41 4.80
N ASP A 183 23.52 2.62 5.31
CA ASP A 183 24.11 2.80 6.62
C ASP A 183 23.04 2.61 7.70
N ARG A 184 23.14 1.53 8.47
CA ARG A 184 22.13 1.16 9.47
C ARG A 184 22.08 2.11 10.67
N GLU A 185 23.09 2.95 10.88
CA GLU A 185 23.07 3.97 11.93
C GLU A 185 22.20 5.17 11.55
N LEU A 186 22.06 5.42 10.24
CA LEU A 186 21.28 6.53 9.72
C LEU A 186 19.81 6.17 9.51
N TRP A 187 19.45 4.89 9.47
CA TRP A 187 18.09 4.45 9.12
C TRP A 187 17.41 3.71 10.26
N GLN A 188 16.15 4.04 10.55
CA GLN A 188 15.39 3.34 11.57
C GLN A 188 14.72 2.07 11.00
N ASP A 189 14.98 0.93 11.63
CA ASP A 189 14.28 -0.32 11.34
C ASP A 189 12.89 -0.31 12.01
N VAL A 190 11.83 -0.23 11.20
CA VAL A 190 10.43 -0.28 11.66
C VAL A 190 9.76 -1.62 11.35
N THR A 191 10.52 -2.64 10.93
CA THR A 191 10.00 -3.93 10.46
C THR A 191 9.02 -4.57 11.44
N LYS A 192 9.39 -4.63 12.73
CA LYS A 192 8.55 -5.27 13.76
C LYS A 192 7.26 -4.49 14.03
N GLN A 193 7.32 -3.17 13.99
CA GLN A 193 6.17 -2.30 14.20
C GLN A 193 5.15 -2.51 13.08
N GLU A 194 5.61 -2.40 11.83
CA GLU A 194 4.76 -2.55 10.65
C GLU A 194 4.24 -3.99 10.50
N ALA A 195 5.06 -5.00 10.78
CA ALA A 195 4.63 -6.40 10.76
C ALA A 195 3.53 -6.68 11.79
N LYS A 196 3.63 -6.07 12.98
CA LYS A 196 2.59 -6.16 14.01
C LYS A 196 1.30 -5.50 13.52
N LYS A 197 1.36 -4.25 13.04
CA LYS A 197 0.20 -3.52 12.50
C LYS A 197 -0.53 -4.35 11.44
N MET A 198 0.19 -4.82 10.41
CA MET A 198 -0.40 -5.61 9.32
C MET A 198 -1.02 -6.92 9.81
N THR A 199 -0.34 -7.63 10.72
CA THR A 199 -0.87 -8.87 11.31
C THR A 199 -2.21 -8.65 12.03
N GLU A 200 -2.32 -7.59 12.84
CA GLU A 200 -3.53 -7.30 13.60
C GLU A 200 -4.69 -6.91 12.66
N ILE A 201 -4.42 -6.10 11.63
CA ILE A 201 -5.41 -5.75 10.59
C ILE A 201 -5.94 -7.02 9.90
N VAL A 202 -5.05 -7.93 9.47
CA VAL A 202 -5.45 -9.18 8.80
C VAL A 202 -6.26 -10.08 9.72
N LYS A 203 -5.88 -10.19 10.99
CA LYS A 203 -6.62 -11.01 11.98
C LYS A 203 -8.01 -10.43 12.26
N ALA A 204 -8.11 -9.12 12.42
CA ALA A 204 -9.39 -8.44 12.62
C ALA A 204 -10.32 -8.65 11.41
N GLU A 205 -9.78 -8.51 10.20
CA GLU A 205 -10.55 -8.70 8.97
C GLU A 205 -11.01 -10.14 8.78
N THR A 206 -10.14 -11.12 9.04
CA THR A 206 -10.49 -12.54 8.95
C THR A 206 -11.59 -12.91 9.95
N SER A 207 -11.52 -12.34 11.16
CA SER A 207 -12.53 -12.56 12.20
C SER A 207 -13.88 -11.97 11.79
N ARG A 208 -13.88 -10.72 11.31
CA ARG A 208 -15.08 -10.03 10.79
C ARG A 208 -15.76 -10.80 9.67
N LYS A 209 -15.00 -11.33 8.71
CA LYS A 209 -15.53 -12.16 7.60
C LYS A 209 -16.11 -13.47 8.10
N THR A 210 -15.45 -14.12 9.07
CA THR A 210 -15.93 -15.38 9.67
C THR A 210 -17.25 -15.18 10.44
N GLU A 211 -17.37 -14.10 11.20
CA GLU A 211 -18.61 -13.75 11.92
C GLU A 211 -19.74 -13.43 10.95
N SER A 212 -19.47 -12.63 9.92
CA SER A 212 -20.47 -12.27 8.90
C SER A 212 -20.99 -13.48 8.11
N ALA A 213 -20.14 -14.49 7.90
CA ALA A 213 -20.52 -15.77 7.29
C ALA A 213 -21.40 -16.63 8.22
N ARG A 214 -21.14 -16.60 9.53
CA ARG A 214 -21.96 -17.30 10.53
C ARG A 214 -23.35 -16.67 10.69
N ASP A 215 -23.43 -15.34 10.61
CA ASP A 215 -24.68 -14.59 10.79
C ASP A 215 -25.54 -14.53 9.51
N GLY A 216 -25.13 -15.18 8.43
CA GLY A 216 -25.89 -15.26 7.17
C GLY A 216 -26.03 -13.93 6.43
N ARG A 217 -25.23 -12.91 6.78
CA ARG A 217 -25.33 -11.55 6.22
C ARG A 217 -24.43 -11.28 5.01
N THR A 218 -23.64 -12.26 4.55
CA THR A 218 -22.78 -12.11 3.36
C THR A 218 -23.02 -13.22 2.34
N LEU A 219 -23.76 -12.92 1.28
CA LEU A 219 -23.75 -13.64 0.01
C LEU A 219 -22.67 -13.01 -0.89
N PHE A 220 -21.41 -13.37 -0.69
CA PHE A 220 -20.41 -13.25 -1.76
C PHE A 220 -19.46 -14.44 -1.68
N ALA A 221 -19.32 -15.08 -2.84
CA ALA A 221 -18.81 -16.41 -3.03
C ALA A 221 -17.32 -16.51 -2.69
N ILE A 222 -16.99 -17.35 -1.70
CA ILE A 222 -15.72 -18.08 -1.77
C ILE A 222 -15.92 -19.11 -2.88
N SER A 223 -15.46 -18.79 -4.08
CA SER A 223 -15.21 -19.80 -5.12
C SER A 223 -14.03 -20.65 -4.65
N LEU A 224 -14.32 -21.62 -3.78
CA LEU A 224 -13.51 -22.82 -3.64
C LEU A 224 -13.63 -23.60 -4.95
N LEU A 225 -12.66 -23.42 -5.84
CA LEU A 225 -12.40 -24.40 -6.88
C LEU A 225 -11.12 -25.15 -6.48
N THR A 226 -11.40 -26.40 -6.08
CA THR A 226 -10.58 -27.62 -6.18
C THR A 226 -9.23 -27.53 -6.87
#